data_AF-A0A7Z9SD52-F1
#
_entry.id   AF-A0A7Z9SD52-F1
#
_cell.length_a   1.000
_cell.length_b   1.000
_cell.length_c   1.000
_cell.angle_alpha   90.00
_cell.angle_beta   90.00
_cell.angle_gamma   90.00
#
_symmetry.space_group_name_H-M   'P 1'
#
loop_
_entity.id
_entity.type
_entity.pdbx_description
1 polymer ?
#
loop_
_entity_poly.entity_id
_entity_poly.type
_entity_poly.pdbx_seq_one_letter_code
_entity_poly.pdbx_strand_id
1 'polypeptide(L)'
;IGGEKLAENNFNGENLTSTLANSGVRIMTRTTAFGLYDNCVVGLLERVNDHVFSNNDHSPRQRFWTIRAKHIILGTGSLESHIAFNNNDVPGMMTANAAKHYLNRYGVLSGQEIVISTNNDSVYATANELTKAGSKVHIIDARNTISQDITESAKKSGIEVSLGTTPFNINGRKKIDSLDVAEHDGQKYNKVNQIKCDLVLVSGGWSPVVHLLSHRGVRPIWDPVNLCFLPNEIQEPITVTGSASGIWNTDDCVKSGVAAGLKAAQSLGVKTINYSFPKPGGWTNPISPLYEVGYNKNYSKSFVDFQHDVKCDDVRLAHREGFISVEHLKRYTTLGMANDQGKMGNIIGLALMAELLNKQIPEVGTTVFRPPYTPISIGALAGRNVGKHFRPLRATPTHQWNLDHGAIMIEAGLYQRPWYFPVDKESLSDAYIREATVVRKTVGLSDVSSLGKIAVQGPDATEFLNRIYTNPFAKVAIGKTRYGIMLRDDGIVMDDGTSWRLSEDEYFMTTSTAQAARVMA
;
A
#
# COMPACT_ATOMS: atom_id res chain seq x y z
N ILE A 1 10.33 10.54 14.85
CA ILE A 1 11.46 10.51 13.88
C ILE A 1 10.85 10.31 12.49
N GLY A 2 10.76 11.36 11.67
CA GLY A 2 10.07 11.31 10.37
C GLY A 2 9.17 12.53 10.10
N GLY A 3 8.55 12.58 8.92
CA GLY A 3 7.67 13.68 8.52
C GLY A 3 8.39 15.04 8.46
N GLU A 4 7.68 16.11 8.81
CA GLU A 4 8.19 17.49 8.78
C GLU A 4 9.41 17.71 9.69
N LYS A 5 9.57 16.91 10.75
CA LYS A 5 10.77 16.94 11.61
C LYS A 5 12.07 16.73 10.82
N LEU A 6 12.02 16.01 9.69
CA LEU A 6 13.19 15.81 8.83
C LEU A 6 13.58 17.06 8.02
N ALA A 7 12.71 18.06 7.99
CA ALA A 7 12.94 19.35 7.36
C ALA A 7 13.08 20.47 8.40
N GLU A 8 13.37 20.16 9.66
CA GLU A 8 13.77 21.18 10.64
C GLU A 8 15.24 21.55 10.46
N ASN A 9 15.53 22.85 10.51
CA ASN A 9 16.88 23.39 10.46
C ASN A 9 17.65 22.91 11.73
N ASN A 10 18.52 21.90 11.57
CA ASN A 10 19.27 21.18 12.63
C ASN A 10 18.61 19.96 13.28
N PHE A 11 17.76 19.20 12.59
CA PHE A 11 17.27 17.93 13.12
C PHE A 11 18.40 16.88 13.30
N ASN A 12 18.78 16.59 14.54
CA ASN A 12 19.63 15.44 14.88
C ASN A 12 18.82 14.35 15.60
N GLY A 13 18.49 13.28 14.87
CA GLY A 13 17.72 12.14 15.38
C GLY A 13 18.54 11.03 16.04
N GLU A 14 19.88 11.10 16.06
CA GLU A 14 20.73 9.99 16.50
C GLU A 14 20.56 9.68 17.99
N ASN A 15 20.52 10.71 18.83
CA ASN A 15 20.34 10.55 20.27
C ASN A 15 18.97 9.94 20.60
N LEU A 16 17.91 10.43 19.94
CA LEU A 16 16.56 9.89 20.11
C LEU A 16 16.46 8.44 19.63
N THR A 17 17.07 8.12 18.50
CA THR A 17 17.11 6.75 17.94
C THR A 17 17.81 5.80 18.91
N SER A 18 18.95 6.22 19.45
CA SER A 18 19.73 5.43 20.44
C SER A 18 18.96 5.23 21.74
N THR A 19 18.31 6.27 22.25
CA THR A 19 17.50 6.23 23.48
C THR A 19 16.32 5.26 23.33
N LEU A 20 15.62 5.30 22.20
CA LEU A 20 14.51 4.40 21.90
C LEU A 20 15.00 2.95 21.76
N ALA A 21 16.10 2.72 21.04
CA ALA A 21 16.70 1.39 20.89
C ALA A 21 17.11 0.78 22.25
N ASN A 22 17.77 1.56 23.11
CA ASN A 22 18.13 1.14 24.47
C ASN A 22 16.91 0.84 25.35
N SER A 23 15.74 1.41 25.03
CA SER A 23 14.46 1.13 25.70
C SER A 23 13.74 -0.09 25.13
N GLY A 24 14.38 -0.87 24.25
CA GLY A 24 13.80 -2.05 23.61
C GLY A 24 12.89 -1.75 22.41
N VAL A 25 12.86 -0.50 21.91
CA VAL A 25 12.07 -0.14 20.73
C VAL A 25 12.83 -0.51 19.46
N ARG A 26 12.20 -1.33 18.60
CA ARG A 26 12.73 -1.61 17.27
C ARG A 26 12.35 -0.48 16.30
N ILE A 27 13.36 0.22 15.80
CA ILE A 27 13.19 1.25 14.76
C ILE A 27 13.52 0.63 13.40
N MET A 28 12.60 0.78 12.44
CA MET A 28 12.75 0.27 11.09
C MET A 28 12.63 1.44 10.10
N THR A 29 13.76 2.08 9.80
CA THR A 29 13.80 3.12 8.76
C THR A 29 13.72 2.47 7.37
N ARG A 30 13.42 3.28 6.34
CA ARG A 30 13.25 2.81 4.94
C ARG A 30 12.24 1.65 4.80
N THR A 31 11.29 1.57 5.73
CA THR A 31 10.27 0.52 5.79
C THR A 31 8.91 1.15 5.58
N THR A 32 8.15 0.66 4.60
CA THR A 32 6.79 1.14 4.34
C THR A 32 5.80 0.11 4.82
N ALA A 33 4.90 0.51 5.71
CA ALA A 33 3.63 -0.18 5.90
C ALA A 33 2.78 0.03 4.64
N PHE A 34 2.61 -1.03 3.85
CA PHE A 34 1.91 -0.95 2.59
C PHE A 34 0.45 -1.41 2.69
N GLY A 35 0.12 -2.24 3.68
CA GLY A 35 -1.20 -2.81 3.85
C GLY A 35 -1.53 -3.02 5.33
N LEU A 36 -2.79 -2.80 5.69
CA LEU A 36 -3.33 -3.07 7.02
C LEU A 36 -4.53 -4.01 6.85
N TYR A 37 -4.52 -5.11 7.58
CA TYR A 37 -5.41 -6.25 7.43
C TYR A 37 -6.04 -6.63 8.77
N ASP A 38 -6.94 -7.61 8.75
CA ASP A 38 -7.70 -8.09 9.89
C ASP A 38 -6.82 -8.45 11.09
N ASN A 39 -7.38 -8.21 12.29
CA ASN A 39 -6.72 -8.52 13.56
C ASN A 39 -5.38 -7.79 13.77
N CYS A 40 -5.30 -6.53 13.33
CA CYS A 40 -4.12 -5.68 13.43
C CYS A 40 -2.87 -6.32 12.81
N VAL A 41 -3.04 -6.96 11.65
CA VAL A 41 -1.94 -7.47 10.84
C VAL A 41 -1.50 -6.41 9.84
N VAL A 42 -0.22 -6.09 9.81
CA VAL A 42 0.38 -5.11 8.91
C VAL A 42 1.39 -5.79 8.01
N GLY A 43 1.27 -5.54 6.70
CA GLY A 43 2.30 -5.86 5.73
C GLY A 43 3.31 -4.71 5.62
N LEU A 44 4.58 -4.99 5.88
CA LEU A 44 5.67 -4.02 5.68
C LEU A 44 6.64 -4.47 4.59
N LEU A 45 7.21 -3.50 3.88
CA LEU A 45 8.36 -3.69 3.00
C LEU A 45 9.55 -2.87 3.49
N GLU A 46 10.58 -3.55 3.98
CA GLU A 46 11.86 -2.97 4.38
C GLU A 46 12.82 -2.97 3.18
N ARG A 47 13.39 -1.81 2.84
CA ARG A 47 14.45 -1.71 1.81
C ARG A 47 15.80 -1.85 2.49
N VAL A 48 16.30 -3.09 2.51
CA VAL A 48 17.51 -3.47 3.24
C VAL A 48 18.76 -2.97 2.52
N ASN A 49 18.92 -3.30 1.24
CA ASN A 49 20.15 -2.97 0.49
C ASN A 49 19.92 -2.00 -0.69
N ASP A 50 18.70 -1.50 -0.95
CA ASP A 50 18.46 -0.55 -2.06
C ASP A 50 19.32 0.72 -2.01
N HIS A 51 19.85 1.08 -0.83
CA HIS A 51 20.61 2.29 -0.58
C HIS A 51 22.10 2.03 -0.30
N VAL A 52 22.55 0.77 -0.37
CA VAL A 52 23.92 0.36 -0.07
C VAL A 52 24.57 -0.13 -1.36
N PHE A 53 25.80 0.32 -1.62
CA PHE A 53 26.54 -0.08 -2.82
C PHE A 53 27.21 -1.47 -2.70
N SER A 54 27.08 -2.14 -1.55
CA SER A 54 27.73 -3.44 -1.30
C SER A 54 26.86 -4.61 -1.75
N ASN A 55 27.46 -5.48 -2.55
CA ASN A 55 26.91 -6.78 -2.90
C ASN A 55 27.20 -7.76 -1.76
N ASN A 56 26.35 -7.79 -0.74
CA ASN A 56 26.34 -8.90 0.20
C ASN A 56 25.32 -9.95 -0.28
N ASP A 57 25.82 -11.03 -0.86
CA ASP A 57 25.00 -12.12 -1.43
C ASP A 57 24.14 -12.84 -0.38
N HIS A 58 24.42 -12.65 0.92
CA HIS A 58 23.69 -13.29 2.02
C HIS A 58 22.57 -12.43 2.62
N SER A 59 22.41 -11.17 2.20
CA SER A 59 21.31 -10.31 2.67
C SER A 59 20.33 -9.97 1.53
N PRO A 60 19.01 -9.99 1.80
CA PRO A 60 18.03 -9.72 0.76
C PRO A 60 18.08 -8.24 0.37
N ARG A 61 17.79 -7.93 -0.90
CA ARG A 61 17.61 -6.55 -1.37
C ARG A 61 16.48 -5.83 -0.61
N GLN A 62 15.35 -6.53 -0.46
CA GLN A 62 14.15 -6.07 0.24
C GLN A 62 13.60 -7.19 1.11
N ARG A 63 13.00 -6.86 2.25
CA ARG A 63 12.41 -7.83 3.18
C ARG A 63 10.93 -7.52 3.40
N PHE A 64 10.10 -8.53 3.14
CA PHE A 64 8.67 -8.51 3.46
C PHE A 64 8.46 -8.94 4.92
N TRP A 65 7.69 -8.15 5.68
CA TRP A 65 7.33 -8.45 7.07
C TRP A 65 5.82 -8.58 7.20
N THR A 66 5.38 -9.58 7.95
CA THR A 66 4.03 -9.69 8.48
C THR A 66 4.08 -9.46 9.98
N ILE A 67 3.52 -8.34 10.45
CA ILE A 67 3.48 -8.01 11.88
C ILE A 67 2.04 -8.07 12.36
N ARG A 68 1.76 -8.90 13.37
CA ARG A 68 0.50 -8.85 14.12
C ARG A 68 0.73 -8.07 15.40
N ALA A 69 0.15 -6.88 15.49
CA ALA A 69 0.28 -6.01 16.66
C ALA A 69 -0.94 -6.18 17.60
N LYS A 70 -0.75 -5.98 18.90
CA LYS A 70 -1.86 -5.88 19.86
C LYS A 70 -2.59 -4.54 19.78
N HIS A 71 -1.86 -3.47 19.45
CA HIS A 71 -2.38 -2.13 19.20
C HIS A 71 -1.54 -1.45 18.12
N ILE A 72 -2.15 -0.64 17.26
CA ILE A 72 -1.46 0.11 16.20
C ILE A 72 -1.67 1.61 16.42
N ILE A 73 -0.59 2.38 16.35
CA ILE A 73 -0.65 3.84 16.30
C ILE A 73 -0.28 4.30 14.89
N LEU A 74 -1.22 4.94 14.20
CA LEU A 74 -1.05 5.51 12.87
C LEU A 74 -0.66 6.98 12.99
N GLY A 75 0.66 7.24 12.98
CA GLY A 75 1.24 8.58 12.81
C GLY A 75 1.68 8.82 11.37
N THR A 76 0.78 8.60 10.41
CA THR A 76 1.08 8.57 8.95
C THR A 76 1.25 9.96 8.32
N GLY A 77 0.97 11.02 9.07
CA GLY A 77 1.08 12.41 8.62
C GLY A 77 0.00 12.83 7.63
N SER A 78 0.29 13.91 6.91
CA SER A 78 -0.54 14.51 5.87
C SER A 78 0.31 14.87 4.65
N LEU A 79 -0.32 14.91 3.48
CA LEU A 79 0.30 15.32 2.21
C LEU A 79 -0.18 16.72 1.86
N GLU A 80 0.72 17.58 1.40
CA GLU A 80 0.33 18.92 0.93
C GLU A 80 -0.36 18.81 -0.43
N SER A 81 -1.51 19.46 -0.56
CA SER A 81 -2.29 19.51 -1.80
C SER A 81 -1.85 20.71 -2.64
N HIS A 82 -1.96 20.59 -3.97
CA HIS A 82 -1.75 21.73 -4.88
C HIS A 82 -3.06 22.47 -5.15
N ILE A 83 -2.98 23.51 -6.01
CA ILE A 83 -4.12 24.25 -6.56
C ILE A 83 -4.05 24.07 -8.08
N ALA A 84 -5.19 23.82 -8.74
CA ALA A 84 -5.24 23.74 -10.19
C ALA A 84 -5.35 25.15 -10.80
N PHE A 85 -4.47 25.50 -11.74
CA PHE A 85 -4.50 26.77 -12.49
C PHE A 85 -3.72 26.61 -13.79
N ASN A 86 -3.85 27.56 -14.72
CA ASN A 86 -3.31 27.37 -16.06
C ASN A 86 -1.76 27.24 -16.06
N ASN A 87 -1.26 26.25 -16.80
CA ASN A 87 0.16 25.91 -16.89
C ASN A 87 0.82 25.55 -15.54
N ASN A 88 0.08 24.93 -14.62
CA ASN A 88 0.61 24.51 -13.33
C ASN A 88 1.55 23.27 -13.41
N ASP A 89 1.92 22.81 -14.61
CA ASP A 89 2.86 21.70 -14.86
C ASP A 89 4.26 22.17 -15.28
N VAL A 90 4.49 23.48 -15.42
CA VAL A 90 5.78 24.00 -15.89
C VAL A 90 6.90 23.68 -14.88
N PRO A 91 8.07 23.17 -15.32
CA PRO A 91 9.20 22.89 -14.45
C PRO A 91 9.61 24.11 -13.61
N GLY A 92 9.64 23.95 -12.30
CA GLY A 92 9.78 25.04 -11.31
C GLY A 92 8.55 25.20 -10.42
N MET A 93 7.43 24.57 -10.76
CA MET A 93 6.29 24.42 -9.84
C MET A 93 6.54 23.24 -8.90
N MET A 94 6.39 23.46 -7.59
CA MET A 94 6.38 22.39 -6.58
C MET A 94 5.57 22.82 -5.36
N THR A 95 5.30 21.89 -4.43
CA THR A 95 4.62 22.29 -3.19
C THR A 95 5.57 23.03 -2.24
N ALA A 96 5.03 23.88 -1.37
CA ALA A 96 5.84 24.67 -0.44
C ALA A 96 6.65 23.77 0.52
N ASN A 97 6.04 22.68 1.02
CA ASN A 97 6.69 21.69 1.87
C ASN A 97 7.82 20.94 1.14
N ALA A 98 7.72 20.72 -0.18
CA ALA A 98 8.80 20.11 -0.95
C ALA A 98 10.03 21.03 -0.98
N ALA A 99 9.84 22.33 -1.21
CA ALA A 99 10.93 23.31 -1.16
C ALA A 99 11.57 23.41 0.23
N LYS A 100 10.77 23.37 1.30
CA LYS A 100 11.27 23.28 2.68
C LYS A 100 12.18 22.08 2.89
N HIS A 101 11.78 20.91 2.38
CA HIS A 101 12.58 19.70 2.47
C HIS A 101 13.87 19.79 1.64
N TYR A 102 13.82 20.32 0.41
CA TYR A 102 15.03 20.57 -0.38
C TYR A 102 16.02 21.46 0.37
N LEU A 103 15.54 22.56 0.97
CA LEU A 103 16.37 23.48 1.73
C LEU A 103 16.97 22.80 2.98
N ASN A 104 16.12 22.39 3.92
CA ASN A 104 16.60 22.07 5.28
C ASN A 104 17.19 20.67 5.38
N ARG A 105 16.75 19.73 4.53
CA ARG A 105 17.22 18.35 4.58
C ARG A 105 18.38 18.08 3.64
N TYR A 106 18.37 18.71 2.47
CA TYR A 106 19.34 18.44 1.41
C TYR A 106 20.29 19.62 1.15
N GLY A 107 20.09 20.77 1.80
CA GLY A 107 20.93 21.95 1.60
C GLY A 107 20.77 22.58 0.21
N VAL A 108 19.62 22.39 -0.43
CA VAL A 108 19.36 22.84 -1.80
C VAL A 108 18.34 23.98 -1.79
N LEU A 109 18.77 25.16 -2.22
CA LEU A 109 17.88 26.28 -2.47
C LEU A 109 17.24 26.12 -3.87
N SER A 110 15.94 25.81 -3.92
CA SER A 110 15.26 25.44 -5.16
C SER A 110 15.02 26.61 -6.14
N GLY A 111 15.19 27.87 -5.71
CA GLY A 111 14.98 29.07 -6.53
C GLY A 111 15.42 30.34 -5.83
N GLN A 112 15.65 31.42 -6.58
CA GLN A 112 16.11 32.71 -6.05
C GLN A 112 14.99 33.73 -5.95
N GLU A 113 14.07 33.76 -6.92
CA GLU A 113 12.90 34.65 -6.95
C GLU A 113 11.64 33.78 -6.88
N ILE A 114 11.12 33.62 -5.66
CA ILE A 114 10.08 32.63 -5.35
C ILE A 114 8.74 33.33 -5.16
N VAL A 115 7.70 32.85 -5.84
CA VAL A 115 6.31 33.19 -5.50
C VAL A 115 5.65 32.00 -4.83
N ILE A 116 5.04 32.21 -3.67
CA ILE A 116 4.30 31.19 -2.93
C ILE A 116 2.82 31.50 -2.98
N SER A 117 2.04 30.62 -3.60
CA SER A 117 0.58 30.64 -3.58
C SER A 117 0.04 29.82 -2.42
N THR A 118 -0.83 30.41 -1.61
CA THR A 118 -1.46 29.70 -0.48
C THR A 118 -2.93 30.06 -0.28
N ASN A 119 -3.64 29.17 0.40
CA ASN A 119 -4.97 29.42 0.99
C ASN A 119 -4.98 29.19 2.52
N ASN A 120 -3.81 28.96 3.12
CA ASN A 120 -3.66 28.53 4.51
C ASN A 120 -2.35 29.05 5.15
N ASP A 121 -2.21 28.87 6.47
CA ASP A 121 -1.09 29.43 7.25
C ASP A 121 0.23 28.65 7.12
N SER A 122 0.24 27.45 6.54
CA SER A 122 1.42 26.57 6.60
C SER A 122 2.66 27.09 5.87
N VAL A 123 2.49 28.03 4.94
CA VAL A 123 3.60 28.51 4.10
C VAL A 123 4.47 29.58 4.76
N TYR A 124 3.97 30.31 5.76
CA TYR A 124 4.65 31.50 6.29
C TYR A 124 5.98 31.16 6.99
N ALA A 125 6.02 30.03 7.71
CA ALA A 125 7.26 29.54 8.31
C ALA A 125 8.29 29.17 7.23
N THR A 126 7.85 28.43 6.20
CA THR A 126 8.68 28.05 5.06
C THR A 126 9.21 29.26 4.30
N ALA A 127 8.39 30.28 4.08
CA ALA A 127 8.79 31.52 3.42
C ALA A 127 9.91 32.25 4.17
N ASN A 128 9.84 32.28 5.51
CA ASN A 128 10.88 32.86 6.36
C ASN A 128 12.19 32.06 6.27
N GLU A 129 12.13 30.73 6.26
CA GLU A 129 13.31 29.88 6.10
C GLU A 129 13.99 30.08 4.74
N LEU A 130 13.21 30.13 3.65
CA LEU A 130 13.72 30.42 2.30
C LEU A 130 14.34 31.82 2.20
N THR A 131 13.72 32.81 2.83
CA THR A 131 14.25 34.19 2.84
C THR A 131 15.56 34.28 3.61
N LYS A 132 15.65 33.61 4.77
CA LYS A 132 16.90 33.51 5.54
C LYS A 132 18.02 32.79 4.78
N ALA A 133 17.67 31.86 3.89
CA ALA A 133 18.62 31.18 3.02
C ALA A 133 19.04 32.02 1.79
N GLY A 134 18.45 33.20 1.60
CA GLY A 134 18.83 34.17 0.58
C GLY A 134 17.88 34.30 -0.62
N SER A 135 16.75 33.59 -0.64
CA SER A 135 15.73 33.79 -1.68
C SER A 135 14.94 35.08 -1.45
N LYS A 136 14.54 35.76 -2.54
CA LYS A 136 13.49 36.78 -2.51
C LYS A 136 12.14 36.08 -2.59
N VAL A 137 11.31 36.22 -1.57
CA VAL A 137 10.01 35.54 -1.48
C VAL A 137 8.85 36.52 -1.52
N HIS A 138 7.88 36.23 -2.39
CA HIS A 138 6.57 36.91 -2.45
C HIS A 138 5.46 35.89 -2.17
N ILE A 139 4.60 36.15 -1.20
CA ILE A 139 3.43 35.32 -0.91
C ILE A 139 2.19 35.94 -1.54
N ILE A 140 1.48 35.17 -2.36
CA ILE A 140 0.10 35.47 -2.76
C ILE A 140 -0.83 34.57 -1.96
N ASP A 141 -1.68 35.19 -1.12
CA ASP A 141 -2.62 34.49 -0.26
C ASP A 141 -4.05 34.75 -0.76
N ALA A 142 -4.78 33.67 -1.03
CA ALA A 142 -6.15 33.75 -1.53
C ALA A 142 -7.12 34.36 -0.50
N ARG A 143 -6.73 34.44 0.77
CA ARG A 143 -7.55 35.02 1.84
C ARG A 143 -7.44 36.53 1.83
N ASN A 144 -8.57 37.21 1.95
CA ASN A 144 -8.64 38.68 2.01
C ASN A 144 -8.13 39.23 3.34
N THR A 145 -8.21 38.43 4.41
CA THR A 145 -7.82 38.82 5.76
C THR A 145 -7.11 37.68 6.45
N ILE A 146 -6.02 38.00 7.14
CA ILE A 146 -5.26 37.11 8.02
C ILE A 146 -4.83 37.90 9.27
N SER A 147 -4.42 37.19 10.32
CA SER A 147 -3.92 37.77 11.57
C SER A 147 -2.80 38.80 11.34
N GLN A 148 -2.87 39.91 12.08
CA GLN A 148 -1.84 40.96 12.05
C GLN A 148 -0.46 40.39 12.41
N ASP A 149 -0.38 39.47 13.37
CA ASP A 149 0.89 38.85 13.79
C ASP A 149 1.62 38.18 12.63
N ILE A 150 0.88 37.50 11.74
CA ILE A 150 1.46 36.84 10.55
C ILE A 150 1.95 37.89 9.55
N THR A 151 1.14 38.92 9.27
CA THR A 151 1.54 39.99 8.33
C THR A 151 2.75 40.78 8.82
N GLU A 152 2.82 41.07 10.11
CA GLU A 152 3.95 41.79 10.71
C GLU A 152 5.21 40.94 10.73
N SER A 153 5.08 39.65 11.04
CA SER A 153 6.20 38.70 11.02
C SER A 153 6.77 38.53 9.61
N ALA A 154 5.91 38.42 8.59
CA ALA A 154 6.31 38.37 7.19
C ALA A 154 7.05 39.66 6.78
N LYS A 155 6.49 40.84 7.11
CA LYS A 155 7.10 42.13 6.81
C LYS A 155 8.45 42.31 7.49
N LYS A 156 8.58 41.93 8.77
CA LYS A 156 9.86 41.96 9.52
C LYS A 156 10.92 41.06 8.89
N SER A 157 10.49 39.97 8.26
CA SER A 157 11.35 39.02 7.56
C SER A 157 11.67 39.44 6.12
N GLY A 158 11.17 40.60 5.65
CA GLY A 158 11.39 41.09 4.29
C GLY A 158 10.54 40.38 3.23
N ILE A 159 9.45 39.72 3.62
CA ILE A 159 8.56 38.98 2.73
C ILE A 159 7.41 39.88 2.28
N GLU A 160 7.24 40.00 0.97
CA GLU A 160 6.09 40.70 0.37
C GLU A 160 4.86 39.77 0.42
N VAL A 161 3.70 40.30 0.84
CA VAL A 161 2.45 39.54 0.95
C VAL A 161 1.33 40.27 0.23
N SER A 162 0.66 39.59 -0.71
CA SER A 162 -0.53 40.08 -1.41
C SER A 162 -1.74 39.24 -1.03
N LEU A 163 -2.65 39.84 -0.25
CA LEU A 163 -3.89 39.19 0.18
C LEU A 163 -4.97 39.28 -0.90
N GLY A 164 -5.92 38.34 -0.90
CA GLY A 164 -7.01 38.25 -1.88
C GLY A 164 -6.55 37.89 -3.30
N THR A 165 -5.33 37.38 -3.46
CA THR A 165 -4.73 37.10 -4.77
C THR A 165 -4.40 35.62 -4.97
N THR A 166 -4.46 35.17 -6.21
CA THR A 166 -4.36 33.75 -6.59
C THR A 166 -3.46 33.55 -7.82
N PRO A 167 -2.88 32.35 -8.02
CA PRO A 167 -2.06 32.04 -9.18
C PRO A 167 -2.95 31.86 -10.41
N PHE A 168 -2.67 32.59 -11.50
CA PHE A 168 -3.53 32.57 -12.68
C PHE A 168 -2.93 31.78 -13.85
N ASN A 169 -1.67 32.06 -14.17
CA ASN A 169 -0.97 31.42 -15.29
C ASN A 169 0.54 31.46 -15.07
N ILE A 170 1.21 30.31 -15.22
CA ILE A 170 2.68 30.29 -15.31
C ILE A 170 3.09 30.68 -16.74
N ASN A 171 3.95 31.69 -16.85
CA ASN A 171 4.64 32.03 -18.08
C ASN A 171 5.98 31.31 -18.13
N GLY A 172 6.18 30.54 -19.19
CA GLY A 172 7.37 29.71 -19.36
C GLY A 172 7.04 28.40 -20.06
N ARG A 173 8.06 27.62 -20.41
CA ARG A 173 7.89 26.28 -21.01
C ARG A 173 8.83 25.25 -20.44
N LYS A 174 10.14 25.50 -20.54
CA LYS A 174 11.18 24.61 -19.97
C LYS A 174 11.59 24.98 -18.54
N LYS A 175 11.22 26.18 -18.13
CA LYS A 175 11.40 26.79 -16.81
C LYS A 175 10.34 27.87 -16.63
N ILE A 176 10.18 28.35 -15.41
CA ILE A 176 9.35 29.51 -15.08
C ILE A 176 10.10 30.80 -15.42
N ASP A 177 9.39 31.75 -16.04
CA ASP A 177 9.87 33.11 -16.28
C ASP A 177 9.10 34.14 -15.42
N SER A 178 7.79 33.91 -15.21
CA SER A 178 6.95 34.73 -14.34
C SER A 178 5.63 34.02 -13.99
N LEU A 179 4.93 34.53 -12.97
CA LEU A 179 3.58 34.13 -12.61
C LEU A 179 2.61 35.30 -12.82
N ASP A 180 1.55 35.05 -13.58
CA ASP A 180 0.38 35.93 -13.61
C ASP A 180 -0.44 35.72 -12.34
N VAL A 181 -0.87 36.81 -11.72
CA VAL A 181 -1.65 36.82 -10.49
C VAL A 181 -3.05 37.36 -10.78
N ALA A 182 -4.06 36.74 -10.18
CA ALA A 182 -5.46 37.11 -10.36
C ALA A 182 -6.19 37.39 -9.04
N GLU A 183 -7.21 38.22 -9.13
CA GLU A 183 -8.23 38.43 -8.09
C GLU A 183 -9.58 37.89 -8.59
N HIS A 184 -10.43 37.46 -7.66
CA HIS A 184 -11.78 37.00 -7.97
C HIS A 184 -12.79 38.14 -7.82
N ASP A 185 -13.50 38.49 -8.90
CA ASP A 185 -14.48 39.61 -8.91
C ASP A 185 -15.89 39.22 -8.42
N GLY A 186 -16.06 37.97 -8.00
CA GLY A 186 -17.36 37.39 -7.62
C GLY A 186 -17.99 36.51 -8.71
N GLN A 187 -17.49 36.59 -9.94
CA GLN A 187 -17.92 35.72 -11.05
C GLN A 187 -16.76 34.92 -11.65
N LYS A 188 -15.59 35.54 -11.77
CA LYS A 188 -14.41 34.93 -12.41
C LYS A 188 -13.12 35.49 -11.84
N TYR A 189 -12.02 34.80 -12.16
CA TYR A 189 -10.68 35.27 -11.87
C TYR A 189 -10.19 36.20 -13.00
N ASN A 190 -9.68 37.38 -12.64
CA ASN A 190 -9.10 38.33 -13.59
C ASN A 190 -7.63 38.58 -13.27
N LYS A 191 -6.77 38.55 -14.28
CA LYS A 191 -5.35 38.93 -14.12
C LYS A 191 -5.26 40.38 -13.64
N VAL A 192 -4.59 40.60 -12.52
CA VAL A 192 -4.34 41.92 -11.92
C VAL A 192 -2.86 42.29 -11.93
N ASN A 193 -1.96 41.30 -11.93
CA ASN A 193 -0.53 41.55 -11.86
C ASN A 193 0.28 40.43 -12.56
N GLN A 194 1.57 40.66 -12.74
CA GLN A 194 2.55 39.68 -13.18
C GLN A 194 3.83 39.85 -12.37
N ILE A 195 4.25 38.78 -11.70
CA ILE A 195 5.45 38.77 -10.85
C ILE A 195 6.51 37.94 -11.55
N LYS A 196 7.70 38.52 -11.79
CA LYS A 196 8.86 37.77 -12.29
C LYS A 196 9.36 36.82 -11.21
N CYS A 197 9.58 35.57 -11.57
CA CYS A 197 10.03 34.53 -10.65
C CYS A 197 10.68 33.37 -11.41
N ASP A 198 11.49 32.57 -10.70
CA ASP A 198 12.09 31.34 -11.21
C ASP A 198 11.48 30.06 -10.57
N LEU A 199 10.71 30.23 -9.50
CA LEU A 199 10.07 29.16 -8.75
C LEU A 199 8.66 29.58 -8.29
N VAL A 200 7.69 28.68 -8.46
CA VAL A 200 6.33 28.85 -7.93
C VAL A 200 6.05 27.73 -6.94
N LEU A 201 5.82 28.11 -5.69
CA LEU A 201 5.43 27.18 -4.64
C LEU A 201 3.93 27.24 -4.42
N VAL A 202 3.29 26.09 -4.22
CA VAL A 202 1.85 26.00 -3.99
C VAL A 202 1.52 25.28 -2.69
N SER A 203 0.51 25.77 -1.99
CA SER A 203 -0.11 25.12 -0.84
C SER A 203 -1.63 25.32 -0.88
N GLY A 204 -2.35 24.30 -1.35
CA GLY A 204 -3.81 24.27 -1.42
C GLY A 204 -4.47 23.68 -0.16
N GLY A 205 -3.69 23.39 0.88
CA GLY A 205 -4.12 22.70 2.09
C GLY A 205 -3.44 21.36 2.28
N TRP A 206 -3.98 20.54 3.18
CA TRP A 206 -3.35 19.30 3.62
C TRP A 206 -4.34 18.14 3.61
N SER A 207 -3.90 17.01 3.08
CA SER A 207 -4.65 15.75 2.98
C SER A 207 -4.10 14.73 3.97
N PRO A 208 -4.78 14.45 5.10
CA PRO A 208 -4.37 13.40 6.03
C PRO A 208 -4.20 12.03 5.35
N VAL A 209 -3.13 11.33 5.71
CA VAL A 209 -2.82 10.01 5.13
C VAL A 209 -3.64 8.93 5.84
N VAL A 210 -4.91 8.81 5.46
CA VAL A 210 -5.88 7.86 6.04
C VAL A 210 -5.88 6.47 5.36
N HIS A 211 -5.07 6.29 4.32
CA HIS A 211 -5.01 5.10 3.46
C HIS A 211 -5.00 3.77 4.23
N LEU A 212 -4.07 3.62 5.20
CA LEU A 212 -3.96 2.37 5.97
C LEU A 212 -5.23 2.08 6.76
N LEU A 213 -5.81 3.09 7.40
CA LEU A 213 -7.05 2.93 8.15
C LEU A 213 -8.21 2.53 7.20
N SER A 214 -8.27 3.12 6.01
CA SER A 214 -9.28 2.77 5.01
C SER A 214 -9.15 1.35 4.44
N HIS A 215 -7.98 0.70 4.52
CA HIS A 215 -7.85 -0.73 4.20
C HIS A 215 -8.70 -1.62 5.13
N ARG A 216 -9.05 -1.13 6.32
CA ARG A 216 -9.96 -1.76 7.29
C ARG A 216 -11.43 -1.41 7.07
N GLY A 217 -11.77 -0.80 5.94
CA GLY A 217 -13.14 -0.42 5.61
C GLY A 217 -13.63 0.85 6.32
N VAL A 218 -12.80 1.49 7.14
CA VAL A 218 -13.12 2.76 7.78
C VAL A 218 -13.10 3.87 6.73
N ARG A 219 -14.28 4.38 6.40
CA ARG A 219 -14.47 5.47 5.43
C ARG A 219 -14.13 6.80 6.10
N PRO A 220 -13.24 7.62 5.53
CA PRO A 220 -12.92 8.92 6.11
C PRO A 220 -14.10 9.88 5.95
N ILE A 221 -14.17 10.87 6.84
CA ILE A 221 -15.25 11.87 6.91
C ILE A 221 -14.72 13.23 6.50
N TRP A 222 -15.53 14.00 5.78
CA TRP A 222 -15.16 15.36 5.38
C TRP A 222 -15.25 16.32 6.57
N ASP A 223 -14.17 17.07 6.82
CA ASP A 223 -14.13 18.14 7.80
C ASP A 223 -14.18 19.50 7.08
N PRO A 224 -15.30 20.25 7.19
CA PRO A 224 -15.49 21.49 6.44
C PRO A 224 -14.67 22.66 7.01
N VAL A 225 -14.09 22.53 8.20
CA VAL A 225 -13.26 23.56 8.82
C VAL A 225 -11.83 23.49 8.27
N ASN A 226 -11.29 22.27 8.17
CA ASN A 226 -9.93 22.02 7.68
C ASN A 226 -9.87 21.67 6.18
N LEU A 227 -11.02 21.55 5.52
CA LEU A 227 -11.19 21.22 4.10
C LEU A 227 -10.45 19.95 3.68
N CYS A 228 -10.56 18.90 4.50
CA CYS A 228 -9.90 17.63 4.26
C CYS A 228 -10.71 16.44 4.80
N PHE A 229 -10.30 15.24 4.39
CA PHE A 229 -10.86 13.99 4.90
C PHE A 229 -10.13 13.52 6.16
N LEU A 230 -10.85 13.39 7.27
CA LEU A 230 -10.34 12.92 8.57
C LEU A 230 -10.70 11.45 8.83
N PRO A 231 -9.94 10.76 9.71
CA PRO A 231 -10.33 9.45 10.24
C PRO A 231 -11.73 9.48 10.87
N ASN A 232 -12.53 8.43 10.61
CA ASN A 232 -13.82 8.21 11.27
C ASN A 232 -13.66 7.26 12.47
N GLU A 233 -14.77 6.86 13.09
CA GLU A 233 -14.84 5.91 14.19
C GLU A 233 -14.03 4.63 13.91
N ILE A 234 -13.26 4.20 14.91
CA ILE A 234 -12.34 3.08 14.84
C ILE A 234 -12.72 2.08 15.93
N GLN A 235 -13.15 0.89 15.52
CA GLN A 235 -13.57 -0.18 16.44
C GLN A 235 -12.44 -1.16 16.79
N GLU A 236 -11.40 -1.22 15.97
CA GLU A 236 -10.21 -2.04 16.19
C GLU A 236 -9.21 -1.31 17.13
N PRO A 237 -8.22 -2.00 17.74
CA PRO A 237 -7.19 -1.38 18.57
C PRO A 237 -6.17 -0.62 17.72
N ILE A 238 -6.66 0.42 17.05
CA ILE A 238 -5.93 1.33 16.17
C ILE A 238 -6.20 2.76 16.68
N THR A 239 -5.20 3.61 16.64
CA THR A 239 -5.32 5.03 17.01
C THR A 239 -4.57 5.89 16.02
N VAL A 240 -5.22 6.94 15.52
CA VAL A 240 -4.59 7.90 14.61
C VAL A 240 -4.09 9.10 15.42
N THR A 241 -2.95 9.67 15.02
CA THR A 241 -2.28 10.75 15.75
C THR A 241 -1.58 11.73 14.81
N GLY A 242 -1.28 12.93 15.30
CA GLY A 242 -0.64 14.01 14.55
C GLY A 242 -1.50 14.55 13.41
N SER A 243 -0.86 14.97 12.32
CA SER A 243 -1.57 15.53 11.17
C SER A 243 -2.41 14.51 10.39
N ALA A 244 -2.23 13.20 10.63
CA ALA A 244 -3.15 12.18 10.13
C ALA A 244 -4.54 12.26 10.78
N SER A 245 -4.65 12.90 11.95
CA SER A 245 -5.92 13.23 12.63
C SER A 245 -6.36 14.68 12.43
N GLY A 246 -5.76 15.39 11.47
CA GLY A 246 -6.11 16.79 11.18
C GLY A 246 -5.56 17.80 12.18
N ILE A 247 -4.53 17.44 12.96
CA ILE A 247 -3.86 18.34 13.90
C ILE A 247 -2.66 18.96 13.19
N TRP A 248 -2.61 20.29 13.07
CA TRP A 248 -1.62 20.98 12.24
C TRP A 248 -0.45 21.56 13.02
N ASN A 249 -0.68 21.99 14.26
CA ASN A 249 0.39 22.51 15.10
C ASN A 249 1.30 21.39 15.61
N THR A 250 2.61 21.64 15.62
CA THR A 250 3.62 20.64 16.02
C THR A 250 3.47 20.20 17.47
N ASP A 251 3.21 21.12 18.41
CA ASP A 251 3.10 20.78 19.83
C ASP A 251 1.89 19.90 20.10
N ASP A 252 0.77 20.18 19.44
CA ASP A 252 -0.43 19.37 19.56
C ASP A 252 -0.27 18.02 18.83
N CYS A 253 0.50 17.96 17.74
CA CYS A 253 0.91 16.68 17.17
C CYS A 253 1.67 15.82 18.19
N VAL A 254 2.62 16.40 18.93
CA VAL A 254 3.38 15.70 19.98
C VAL A 254 2.45 15.25 21.10
N LYS A 255 1.59 16.12 21.63
CA LYS A 255 0.61 15.78 22.68
C LYS A 255 -0.31 14.64 22.23
N SER A 256 -0.78 14.68 20.98
CA SER A 256 -1.61 13.61 20.42
C SER A 256 -0.85 12.28 20.32
N GLY A 257 0.46 12.31 20.07
CA GLY A 257 1.32 11.12 20.04
C GLY A 257 1.48 10.50 21.42
N VAL A 258 1.69 11.33 22.44
CA VAL A 258 1.71 10.91 23.84
C VAL A 258 0.36 10.28 24.22
N ALA A 259 -0.75 10.95 23.91
CA ALA A 259 -2.09 10.43 24.18
C ALA A 259 -2.35 9.07 23.50
N ALA A 260 -1.90 8.89 22.26
CA ALA A 260 -2.00 7.62 21.55
C ALA A 260 -1.18 6.49 22.20
N GLY A 261 0.04 6.80 22.66
CA GLY A 261 0.88 5.85 23.40
C GLY A 261 0.25 5.43 24.73
N LEU A 262 -0.31 6.38 25.48
CA LEU A 262 -1.02 6.14 26.73
C LEU A 262 -2.29 5.31 26.52
N LYS A 263 -3.07 5.59 25.47
CA LYS A 263 -4.23 4.78 25.05
C LYS A 263 -3.83 3.35 24.69
N ALA A 264 -2.73 3.18 23.94
CA ALA A 264 -2.20 1.87 23.61
C ALA A 264 -1.78 1.10 24.87
N ALA A 265 -1.06 1.73 25.80
CA ALA A 265 -0.69 1.11 27.07
C ALA A 265 -1.91 0.69 27.90
N GLN A 266 -2.96 1.51 27.95
CA GLN A 266 -4.21 1.17 28.61
C GLN A 266 -4.87 -0.07 27.97
N SER A 267 -4.91 -0.15 26.63
CA SER A 267 -5.46 -1.33 25.92
C SER A 267 -4.69 -2.63 26.20
N LEU A 268 -3.42 -2.51 26.62
CA LEU A 268 -2.55 -3.63 26.99
C LEU A 268 -2.63 -4.01 28.47
N GLY A 269 -3.53 -3.38 29.23
CA GLY A 269 -3.79 -3.71 30.64
C GLY A 269 -3.00 -2.90 31.66
N VAL A 270 -2.31 -1.82 31.25
CA VAL A 270 -1.65 -0.91 32.20
C VAL A 270 -2.73 -0.06 32.88
N LYS A 271 -2.87 -0.21 34.21
CA LYS A 271 -3.93 0.46 34.99
C LYS A 271 -3.67 1.97 35.12
N THR A 272 -4.77 2.73 35.04
CA THR A 272 -4.87 4.15 35.43
C THR A 272 -3.93 5.11 34.69
N ILE A 273 -4.21 5.34 33.41
CA ILE A 273 -3.50 6.32 32.60
C ILE A 273 -4.50 7.34 32.04
N ASN A 274 -4.45 8.57 32.53
CA ASN A 274 -5.24 9.67 31.98
C ASN A 274 -4.55 10.23 30.72
N TYR A 275 -5.31 10.44 29.67
CA TYR A 275 -4.86 11.09 28.44
C TYR A 275 -5.99 11.91 27.82
N SER A 276 -5.63 12.92 27.03
CA SER A 276 -6.56 13.72 26.26
C SER A 276 -5.97 13.98 24.88
N PHE A 277 -6.78 13.82 23.84
CA PHE A 277 -6.37 14.14 22.48
C PHE A 277 -6.65 15.62 22.20
N PRO A 278 -5.69 16.36 21.62
CA PRO A 278 -5.96 17.67 21.03
C PRO A 278 -7.03 17.55 19.94
N LYS A 279 -7.79 18.63 19.73
CA LYS A 279 -8.80 18.69 18.67
C LYS A 279 -8.12 18.92 17.31
N PRO A 280 -8.71 18.44 16.20
CA PRO A 280 -8.29 18.82 14.85
C PRO A 280 -8.28 20.34 14.67
N GLY A 281 -7.36 20.83 13.84
CA GLY A 281 -7.10 22.25 13.61
C GLY A 281 -5.70 22.67 14.12
N GLY A 282 -5.59 23.96 14.47
CA GLY A 282 -4.34 24.55 14.97
C GLY A 282 -3.73 25.63 14.07
N TRP A 283 -4.38 25.98 12.96
CA TRP A 283 -4.08 27.22 12.24
C TRP A 283 -4.66 28.43 12.97
N THR A 284 -4.00 29.58 12.83
CA THR A 284 -4.47 30.85 13.41
C THR A 284 -5.64 31.39 12.61
N ASN A 285 -5.59 31.24 11.28
CA ASN A 285 -6.62 31.68 10.36
C ASN A 285 -7.30 30.45 9.72
N PRO A 286 -8.59 30.53 9.40
CA PRO A 286 -9.25 29.50 8.64
C PRO A 286 -8.61 29.33 7.26
N ILE A 287 -8.60 28.09 6.76
CA ILE A 287 -8.26 27.79 5.37
C ILE A 287 -9.39 28.25 4.45
N SER A 288 -9.05 28.76 3.26
CA SER A 288 -10.05 29.13 2.24
C SER A 288 -10.22 28.00 1.21
N PRO A 289 -11.46 27.65 0.78
CA PRO A 289 -11.66 26.67 -0.29
C PRO A 289 -11.14 27.22 -1.61
N LEU A 290 -10.02 26.64 -2.08
CA LEU A 290 -9.42 26.98 -3.36
C LEU A 290 -8.85 25.71 -4.00
N TYR A 291 -9.61 25.14 -4.93
CA TYR A 291 -9.24 23.90 -5.63
C TYR A 291 -8.81 24.17 -7.07
N GLU A 292 -9.49 25.11 -7.75
CA GLU A 292 -9.14 25.60 -9.08
C GLU A 292 -9.22 27.14 -9.14
N VAL A 293 -8.25 27.74 -9.82
CA VAL A 293 -8.33 29.11 -10.35
C VAL A 293 -8.70 29.01 -11.83
N GLY A 294 -9.97 29.28 -12.13
CA GLY A 294 -10.53 29.17 -13.48
C GLY A 294 -9.84 30.11 -14.47
N TYR A 295 -9.49 29.61 -15.66
CA TYR A 295 -8.86 30.39 -16.71
C TYR A 295 -9.88 30.82 -17.77
N ASN A 296 -9.91 32.10 -18.10
CA ASN A 296 -10.98 32.70 -18.94
C ASN A 296 -10.94 32.32 -20.44
N LYS A 297 -10.03 31.43 -20.86
CA LYS A 297 -9.96 30.96 -22.26
C LYS A 297 -10.59 29.59 -22.38
N ASN A 298 -11.08 29.25 -23.58
CA ASN A 298 -11.76 27.98 -23.90
C ASN A 298 -10.95 26.70 -23.61
N TYR A 299 -9.64 26.82 -23.36
CA TYR A 299 -8.79 25.69 -23.04
C TYR A 299 -7.78 26.10 -21.96
N SER A 300 -7.79 25.37 -20.85
CA SER A 300 -6.83 25.56 -19.75
C SER A 300 -5.95 24.33 -19.56
N LYS A 301 -4.66 24.56 -19.36
CA LYS A 301 -3.74 23.54 -18.84
C LYS A 301 -3.74 23.56 -17.31
N SER A 302 -4.93 23.43 -16.71
CA SER A 302 -5.11 23.30 -15.27
C SER A 302 -5.06 21.82 -14.88
N PHE A 303 -3.89 21.31 -14.53
CA PHE A 303 -3.70 19.89 -14.21
C PHE A 303 -4.19 19.55 -12.80
N VAL A 304 -4.93 18.45 -12.74
CA VAL A 304 -5.41 17.78 -11.52
C VAL A 304 -4.52 16.58 -11.20
N ASP A 305 -4.16 15.78 -12.22
CA ASP A 305 -3.24 14.65 -12.13
C ASP A 305 -2.09 14.86 -13.12
N PHE A 306 -0.89 15.10 -12.59
CA PHE A 306 0.29 15.37 -13.43
C PHE A 306 0.81 14.13 -14.14
N GLN A 307 0.65 12.94 -13.56
CA GLN A 307 1.28 11.75 -14.12
C GLN A 307 0.48 11.16 -15.29
N HIS A 308 -0.84 11.33 -15.25
CA HIS A 308 -1.75 10.91 -16.31
C HIS A 308 -2.25 12.06 -17.18
N ASP A 309 -1.67 13.26 -17.05
CA ASP A 309 -2.03 14.46 -17.81
C ASP A 309 -3.52 14.88 -17.71
N VAL A 310 -4.17 14.59 -16.57
CA VAL A 310 -5.60 14.91 -16.37
C VAL A 310 -5.77 16.36 -15.96
N LYS A 311 -6.66 17.08 -16.65
CA LYS A 311 -6.96 18.49 -16.44
C LYS A 311 -8.37 18.69 -15.87
N CYS A 312 -8.63 19.89 -15.34
CA CYS A 312 -9.98 20.28 -14.91
C CYS A 312 -11.00 20.18 -16.05
N ASP A 313 -10.59 20.49 -17.28
CA ASP A 313 -11.46 20.38 -18.46
C ASP A 313 -11.83 18.92 -18.81
N ASP A 314 -10.99 17.95 -18.46
CA ASP A 314 -11.30 16.53 -18.63
C ASP A 314 -12.36 16.06 -17.61
N VAL A 315 -12.33 16.63 -16.40
CA VAL A 315 -13.39 16.41 -15.39
C VAL A 315 -14.72 16.98 -15.88
N ARG A 316 -14.70 18.21 -16.42
CA ARG A 316 -15.89 18.84 -17.03
C ARG A 316 -16.41 18.05 -18.24
N LEU A 317 -15.52 17.54 -19.08
CA LEU A 317 -15.87 16.67 -20.21
C LEU A 317 -16.56 15.40 -19.74
N ALA A 318 -15.99 14.70 -18.75
CA ALA A 318 -16.58 13.48 -18.20
C ALA A 318 -18.00 13.71 -17.68
N HIS A 319 -18.21 14.82 -16.94
CA HIS A 319 -19.55 15.20 -16.50
C HIS A 319 -20.51 15.46 -17.67
N ARG A 320 -20.07 16.21 -18.69
CA ARG A 320 -20.87 16.50 -19.90
C ARG A 320 -21.27 15.23 -20.66
N GLU A 321 -20.44 14.19 -20.62
CA GLU A 321 -20.72 12.88 -21.22
C GLU A 321 -21.60 11.96 -20.32
N GLY A 322 -22.02 12.45 -19.15
CA GLY A 322 -22.96 11.77 -18.26
C GLY A 322 -22.32 10.97 -17.12
N PHE A 323 -21.01 11.09 -16.90
CA PHE A 323 -20.34 10.42 -15.79
C PHE A 323 -20.49 11.21 -14.49
N ILE A 324 -21.52 10.88 -13.70
CA ILE A 324 -21.86 11.57 -12.44
C ILE A 324 -21.26 10.93 -11.17
N SER A 325 -20.80 9.68 -11.25
CA SER A 325 -20.17 8.98 -10.12
C SER A 325 -18.66 9.24 -10.13
N VAL A 326 -18.06 9.47 -8.96
CA VAL A 326 -16.59 9.62 -8.81
C VAL A 326 -15.82 8.39 -9.30
N GLU A 327 -16.42 7.20 -9.20
CA GLU A 327 -15.84 5.97 -9.71
C GLU A 327 -15.87 5.91 -11.25
N HIS A 328 -16.88 6.51 -11.89
CA HIS A 328 -16.94 6.65 -13.34
C HIS A 328 -15.98 7.73 -13.83
N LEU A 329 -15.96 8.90 -13.17
CA LEU A 329 -14.99 9.96 -13.43
C LEU A 329 -13.57 9.39 -13.44
N LYS A 330 -13.19 8.71 -12.35
CA LYS A 330 -11.87 8.07 -12.21
C LYS A 330 -11.55 7.14 -13.37
N ARG A 331 -12.48 6.29 -13.80
CA ARG A 331 -12.25 5.32 -14.90
C ARG A 331 -12.19 5.99 -16.26
N TYR A 332 -12.97 7.04 -16.46
CA TYR A 332 -13.03 7.79 -17.71
C TYR A 332 -11.78 8.64 -17.91
N THR A 333 -11.39 9.43 -16.89
CA THR A 333 -10.25 10.35 -16.97
C THR A 333 -8.93 9.70 -16.60
N THR A 334 -8.95 8.54 -15.93
CA THR A 334 -7.79 7.90 -15.28
C THR A 334 -7.21 8.65 -14.08
N LEU A 335 -7.92 9.67 -13.57
CA LEU A 335 -7.54 10.43 -12.36
C LEU A 335 -7.25 9.51 -11.18
N GLY A 336 -6.06 9.63 -10.59
CA GLY A 336 -5.67 8.90 -9.40
C GLY A 336 -5.45 7.40 -9.64
N MET A 337 -5.21 7.01 -10.91
CA MET A 337 -4.84 5.64 -11.29
C MET A 337 -3.35 5.47 -11.55
N ALA A 338 -2.56 6.55 -11.47
CA ALA A 338 -1.12 6.52 -11.72
C ALA A 338 -0.35 5.83 -10.58
N ASN A 339 0.98 5.77 -10.68
CA ASN A 339 1.79 5.06 -9.68
C ASN A 339 1.82 5.75 -8.30
N ASP A 340 1.44 7.03 -8.25
CA ASP A 340 1.25 7.81 -7.03
C ASP A 340 -0.11 7.53 -6.37
N GLN A 341 -1.05 6.90 -7.09
CA GLN A 341 -2.42 6.59 -6.67
C GLN A 341 -3.24 7.84 -6.26
N GLY A 342 -3.06 8.95 -6.97
CA GLY A 342 -3.89 10.15 -6.81
C GLY A 342 -3.67 10.93 -5.52
N LYS A 343 -2.50 10.74 -4.90
CA LYS A 343 -2.15 11.36 -3.61
C LYS A 343 -2.18 12.89 -3.62
N MET A 344 -2.01 13.53 -4.78
CA MET A 344 -2.03 14.99 -4.91
C MET A 344 -3.34 15.54 -5.49
N GLY A 345 -3.95 14.84 -6.46
CA GLY A 345 -5.05 15.38 -7.28
C GLY A 345 -6.47 15.02 -6.85
N ASN A 346 -6.67 13.99 -6.03
CA ASN A 346 -8.00 13.43 -5.79
C ASN A 346 -8.99 14.44 -5.20
N ILE A 347 -8.59 15.26 -4.22
CA ILE A 347 -9.49 16.25 -3.60
C ILE A 347 -9.95 17.30 -4.61
N ILE A 348 -9.06 17.74 -5.50
CA ILE A 348 -9.41 18.72 -6.55
C ILE A 348 -10.44 18.11 -7.49
N GLY A 349 -10.24 16.87 -7.96
CA GLY A 349 -11.22 16.20 -8.81
C GLY A 349 -12.58 15.99 -8.14
N LEU A 350 -12.60 15.66 -6.84
CA LEU A 350 -13.83 15.56 -6.05
C LEU A 350 -14.53 16.92 -5.90
N ALA A 351 -13.79 17.98 -5.63
CA ALA A 351 -14.32 19.33 -5.50
C ALA A 351 -14.95 19.82 -6.81
N LEU A 352 -14.29 19.59 -7.94
CA LEU A 352 -14.83 19.94 -9.26
C LEU A 352 -16.10 19.17 -9.59
N MET A 353 -16.15 17.87 -9.29
CA MET A 353 -17.39 17.11 -9.47
C MET A 353 -18.50 17.56 -8.52
N ALA A 354 -18.17 17.96 -7.30
CA ALA A 354 -19.13 18.49 -6.34
C ALA A 354 -19.77 19.78 -6.88
N GLU A 355 -18.95 20.69 -7.40
CA GLU A 355 -19.40 21.92 -8.05
C GLU A 355 -20.30 21.64 -9.26
N LEU A 356 -19.87 20.77 -10.18
CA LEU A 356 -20.63 20.42 -11.39
C LEU A 356 -21.99 19.77 -11.10
N LEU A 357 -22.08 19.01 -10.01
CA LEU A 357 -23.31 18.35 -9.57
C LEU A 357 -24.16 19.19 -8.60
N ASN A 358 -23.69 20.40 -8.25
CA ASN A 358 -24.29 21.24 -7.22
C ASN A 358 -24.49 20.48 -5.88
N LYS A 359 -23.42 19.82 -5.42
CA LYS A 359 -23.36 19.01 -4.20
C LYS A 359 -22.20 19.45 -3.32
N GLN A 360 -22.25 19.06 -2.05
CA GLN A 360 -21.09 19.11 -1.17
C GLN A 360 -20.11 17.98 -1.50
N ILE A 361 -18.82 18.20 -1.30
CA ILE A 361 -17.75 17.21 -1.52
C ILE A 361 -18.06 15.81 -0.94
N PRO A 362 -18.52 15.65 0.32
CA PRO A 362 -18.83 14.32 0.85
C PRO A 362 -19.97 13.59 0.12
N GLU A 363 -20.85 14.30 -0.59
CA GLU A 363 -22.03 13.72 -1.27
C GLU A 363 -21.70 13.15 -2.65
N VAL A 364 -20.54 13.50 -3.23
CA VAL A 364 -20.07 12.95 -4.52
C VAL A 364 -19.51 11.53 -4.34
N GLY A 365 -19.12 11.19 -3.11
CA GLY A 365 -18.48 9.93 -2.72
C GLY A 365 -16.96 10.04 -2.63
N THR A 366 -16.34 9.05 -1.97
CA THR A 366 -14.88 8.91 -1.91
C THR A 366 -14.46 7.62 -2.60
N THR A 367 -13.30 7.63 -3.24
CA THR A 367 -12.73 6.41 -3.83
C THR A 367 -12.18 5.50 -2.75
N VAL A 368 -12.32 4.19 -2.93
CA VAL A 368 -11.79 3.21 -1.98
C VAL A 368 -10.26 3.12 -2.07
N PHE A 369 -9.57 3.37 -0.96
CA PHE A 369 -8.13 3.11 -0.85
C PHE A 369 -7.83 1.61 -0.78
N ARG A 370 -6.83 1.16 -1.53
CA ARG A 370 -6.44 -0.26 -1.61
C ARG A 370 -4.95 -0.42 -1.29
N PRO A 371 -4.55 -1.53 -0.65
CA PRO A 371 -3.15 -1.92 -0.63
C PRO A 371 -2.63 -2.18 -2.05
N PRO A 372 -1.35 -1.90 -2.34
CA PRO A 372 -0.36 -1.33 -1.43
C PRO A 372 -0.39 0.21 -1.41
N TYR A 373 -0.12 0.84 -0.25
CA TYR A 373 -0.01 2.31 -0.10
C TYR A 373 0.99 2.95 -1.09
N THR A 374 2.13 2.30 -1.30
CA THR A 374 3.10 2.58 -2.37
C THR A 374 3.48 1.27 -3.04
N PRO A 375 3.84 1.27 -4.34
CA PRO A 375 4.24 0.04 -5.03
C PRO A 375 5.28 -0.77 -4.27
N ILE A 376 5.12 -2.09 -4.30
CA ILE A 376 6.05 -3.07 -3.74
C ILE A 376 6.48 -4.04 -4.84
N SER A 377 7.70 -4.58 -4.76
CA SER A 377 8.18 -5.51 -5.77
C SER A 377 7.51 -6.88 -5.61
N ILE A 378 7.12 -7.50 -6.74
CA ILE A 378 6.61 -8.88 -6.75
C ILE A 378 7.65 -9.85 -6.18
N GLY A 379 8.94 -9.60 -6.44
CA GLY A 379 10.04 -10.41 -5.89
C GLY A 379 10.08 -10.41 -4.36
N ALA A 380 9.80 -9.27 -3.71
CA ALA A 380 9.73 -9.23 -2.25
C ALA A 380 8.54 -10.03 -1.69
N LEU A 381 7.40 -10.03 -2.39
CA LEU A 381 6.23 -10.84 -2.03
C LEU A 381 6.48 -12.33 -2.20
N ALA A 382 7.16 -12.73 -3.29
CA ALA A 382 7.55 -14.11 -3.51
C ALA A 382 8.53 -14.62 -2.43
N GLY A 383 9.41 -13.73 -1.96
CA GLY A 383 10.38 -14.03 -0.91
C GLY A 383 11.33 -15.16 -1.34
N ARG A 384 11.34 -16.26 -0.57
CA ARG A 384 12.15 -17.45 -0.88
C ARG A 384 11.40 -18.54 -1.64
N ASN A 385 10.15 -18.31 -2.02
CA ASN A 385 9.35 -19.25 -2.81
C ASN A 385 9.73 -19.18 -4.29
N VAL A 386 10.97 -19.53 -4.61
CA VAL A 386 11.56 -19.49 -5.97
C VAL A 386 12.34 -20.76 -6.27
N GLY A 387 12.41 -21.14 -7.54
CA GLY A 387 13.12 -22.36 -7.98
C GLY A 387 12.67 -23.60 -7.21
N LYS A 388 13.63 -24.39 -6.70
CA LYS A 388 13.37 -25.62 -5.92
C LYS A 388 12.74 -25.36 -4.54
N HIS A 389 12.64 -24.10 -4.10
CA HIS A 389 11.96 -23.72 -2.85
C HIS A 389 10.52 -23.25 -3.05
N PHE A 390 10.03 -23.19 -4.30
CA PHE A 390 8.64 -22.81 -4.57
C PHE A 390 7.63 -23.81 -3.96
N ARG A 391 7.97 -25.09 -3.96
CA ARG A 391 7.22 -26.17 -3.29
C ARG A 391 8.19 -27.14 -2.63
N PRO A 392 7.83 -27.73 -1.49
CA PRO A 392 8.69 -28.72 -0.84
C PRO A 392 8.78 -29.98 -1.71
N LEU A 393 10.00 -30.50 -1.84
CA LEU A 393 10.25 -31.82 -2.41
C LEU A 393 10.09 -32.88 -1.32
N ARG A 394 9.16 -33.82 -1.52
CA ARG A 394 9.09 -35.06 -0.73
C ARG A 394 9.88 -36.15 -1.46
N ALA A 395 11.00 -36.54 -0.86
CA ALA A 395 11.82 -37.65 -1.34
C ALA A 395 11.34 -38.97 -0.73
N THR A 396 11.34 -40.05 -1.52
CA THR A 396 11.18 -41.41 -1.00
C THR A 396 12.53 -41.93 -0.45
N PRO A 397 12.55 -43.00 0.35
CA PRO A 397 13.81 -43.59 0.82
C PRO A 397 14.76 -44.02 -0.30
N THR A 398 14.24 -44.31 -1.50
CA THR A 398 15.05 -44.70 -2.67
C THR A 398 15.39 -43.53 -3.60
N HIS A 399 15.01 -42.29 -3.25
CA HIS A 399 15.15 -41.14 -4.15
C HIS A 399 16.59 -40.94 -4.64
N GLN A 400 17.58 -40.98 -3.73
CA GLN A 400 18.98 -40.84 -4.10
C GLN A 400 19.45 -42.02 -4.97
N TRP A 401 19.07 -43.25 -4.62
CA TRP A 401 19.39 -44.44 -5.42
C TRP A 401 18.86 -44.31 -6.84
N ASN A 402 17.63 -43.83 -7.01
CA ASN A 402 17.03 -43.62 -8.32
C ASN A 402 17.85 -42.61 -9.15
N LEU A 403 18.24 -41.48 -8.56
CA LEU A 403 19.07 -40.46 -9.23
C LEU A 403 20.44 -41.02 -9.63
N ASP A 404 21.09 -41.76 -8.73
CA ASP A 404 22.43 -42.34 -8.96
C ASP A 404 22.40 -43.40 -10.08
N HIS A 405 21.24 -44.03 -10.31
CA HIS A 405 21.03 -45.02 -11.39
C HIS A 405 20.36 -44.41 -12.63
N GLY A 406 20.41 -43.09 -12.78
CA GLY A 406 20.01 -42.40 -14.00
C GLY A 406 18.51 -42.26 -14.20
N ALA A 407 17.69 -42.42 -13.15
CA ALA A 407 16.25 -42.21 -13.25
C ALA A 407 15.93 -40.80 -13.75
N ILE A 408 15.08 -40.72 -14.76
CA ILE A 408 14.41 -39.47 -15.11
C ILE A 408 13.21 -39.33 -14.17
N MET A 409 13.17 -38.26 -13.38
CA MET A 409 12.16 -38.06 -12.36
C MET A 409 10.96 -37.26 -12.89
N ILE A 410 9.76 -37.57 -12.40
CA ILE A 410 8.52 -36.83 -12.66
C ILE A 410 7.87 -36.38 -11.35
N GLU A 411 7.18 -35.24 -11.40
CA GLU A 411 6.42 -34.71 -10.27
C GLU A 411 5.09 -35.44 -10.11
N ALA A 412 4.85 -35.98 -8.92
CA ALA A 412 3.60 -36.60 -8.49
C ALA A 412 3.10 -35.89 -7.22
N GLY A 413 2.39 -34.78 -7.40
CA GLY A 413 2.06 -33.88 -6.29
C GLY A 413 3.33 -33.23 -5.73
N LEU A 414 3.62 -33.46 -4.45
CA LEU A 414 4.87 -32.99 -3.80
C LEU A 414 6.01 -34.01 -3.88
N TYR A 415 5.75 -35.23 -4.37
CA TYR A 415 6.80 -36.24 -4.56
C TYR A 415 7.47 -36.07 -5.93
N GLN A 416 8.74 -36.43 -6.01
CA GLN A 416 9.37 -36.81 -7.28
C GLN A 416 9.55 -38.32 -7.32
N ARG A 417 9.02 -38.94 -8.36
CA ARG A 417 9.07 -40.39 -8.59
C ARG A 417 9.90 -40.69 -9.84
N PRO A 418 10.56 -41.85 -9.91
CA PRO A 418 11.13 -42.32 -11.17
C PRO A 418 10.03 -42.42 -12.22
N TRP A 419 10.21 -41.72 -13.33
CA TRP A 419 9.35 -41.83 -14.50
C TRP A 419 9.76 -43.03 -15.34
N TYR A 420 11.05 -43.14 -15.62
CA TYR A 420 11.70 -44.25 -16.32
C TYR A 420 13.22 -44.20 -16.09
N PHE A 421 13.90 -45.30 -16.40
CA PHE A 421 15.35 -45.47 -16.30
C PHE A 421 15.92 -45.73 -17.72
N PRO A 422 16.37 -44.69 -18.44
CA PRO A 422 16.92 -44.86 -19.77
C PRO A 422 18.25 -45.63 -19.74
N VAL A 423 18.47 -46.45 -20.77
CA VAL A 423 19.80 -47.00 -21.08
C VAL A 423 20.37 -46.22 -22.26
N ASP A 424 21.62 -45.77 -22.15
CA ASP A 424 22.30 -44.93 -23.15
C ASP A 424 21.51 -43.68 -23.55
N LYS A 425 20.97 -43.65 -24.78
CA LYS A 425 20.21 -42.52 -25.35
C LYS A 425 18.77 -42.91 -25.67
N GLU A 426 18.24 -43.92 -25.00
CA GLU A 426 16.84 -44.33 -25.17
C GLU A 426 15.89 -43.15 -24.96
N SER A 427 14.90 -43.05 -25.84
CA SER A 427 13.76 -42.18 -25.61
C SER A 427 12.88 -42.75 -24.50
N LEU A 428 11.96 -41.93 -23.96
CA LEU A 428 10.90 -42.41 -23.07
C LEU A 428 10.17 -43.63 -23.67
N SER A 429 9.92 -43.60 -24.99
CA SER A 429 9.20 -44.66 -25.68
C SER A 429 9.96 -45.98 -25.70
N ASP A 430 11.24 -45.93 -26.02
CA ASP A 430 12.10 -47.12 -26.05
C ASP A 430 12.25 -47.70 -24.63
N ALA A 431 12.47 -46.83 -23.65
CA ALA A 431 12.63 -47.21 -22.25
C ALA A 431 11.37 -47.88 -21.69
N TYR A 432 10.16 -47.30 -21.86
CA TYR A 432 8.96 -47.93 -21.32
C TYR A 432 8.64 -49.27 -22.00
N ILE A 433 8.90 -49.41 -23.31
CA ILE A 433 8.71 -50.69 -24.04
C ILE A 433 9.67 -51.75 -23.46
N ARG A 434 10.94 -51.41 -23.30
CA ARG A 434 11.95 -52.29 -22.70
C ARG A 434 11.57 -52.67 -21.27
N GLU A 435 11.32 -51.70 -20.41
CA GLU A 435 10.97 -51.91 -19.00
C GLU A 435 9.71 -52.78 -18.86
N ALA A 436 8.63 -52.46 -19.59
CA ALA A 436 7.41 -53.25 -19.56
C ALA A 436 7.62 -54.67 -20.09
N THR A 437 8.44 -54.84 -21.13
CA THR A 437 8.79 -56.16 -21.68
C THR A 437 9.58 -56.98 -20.65
N VAL A 438 10.56 -56.38 -19.99
CA VAL A 438 11.36 -57.02 -18.94
C VAL A 438 10.47 -57.42 -17.77
N VAL A 439 9.64 -56.53 -17.23
CA VAL A 439 8.71 -56.84 -16.13
C VAL A 439 7.82 -58.04 -16.46
N ARG A 440 7.31 -58.14 -17.70
CA ARG A 440 6.43 -59.23 -18.13
C ARG A 440 7.15 -60.56 -18.40
N LYS A 441 8.41 -60.50 -18.82
CA LYS A 441 9.22 -61.70 -19.14
C LYS A 441 10.00 -62.22 -17.93
N THR A 442 10.35 -61.35 -17.01
CA THR A 442 11.20 -61.65 -15.85
C THR A 442 10.66 -61.00 -14.59
N VAL A 443 11.23 -59.88 -14.14
CA VAL A 443 10.91 -59.17 -12.90
C VAL A 443 11.29 -57.70 -13.05
N GLY A 444 10.54 -56.82 -12.39
CA GLY A 444 10.94 -55.42 -12.22
C GLY A 444 10.57 -54.90 -10.84
N LEU A 445 11.24 -53.84 -10.44
CA LEU A 445 11.03 -53.15 -9.18
C LEU A 445 10.47 -51.75 -9.45
N SER A 446 9.47 -51.33 -8.68
CA SER A 446 8.92 -49.98 -8.76
C SER A 446 8.80 -49.38 -7.38
N ASP A 447 9.30 -48.15 -7.21
CA ASP A 447 9.08 -47.41 -5.98
C ASP A 447 7.63 -46.85 -5.92
N VAL A 448 6.82 -47.52 -5.10
CA VAL A 448 5.43 -47.13 -4.78
C VAL A 448 5.29 -46.56 -3.36
N SER A 449 6.41 -46.17 -2.73
CA SER A 449 6.43 -45.62 -1.37
C SER A 449 5.56 -44.37 -1.23
N SER A 450 5.36 -43.63 -2.33
CA SER A 450 4.58 -42.37 -2.34
C SER A 450 3.06 -42.54 -2.19
N LEU A 451 2.50 -43.75 -2.34
CA LEU A 451 1.06 -43.98 -2.16
C LEU A 451 0.57 -43.51 -0.78
N GLY A 452 -0.68 -43.06 -0.69
CA GLY A 452 -1.31 -42.84 0.62
C GLY A 452 -1.45 -44.15 1.36
N LYS A 453 -1.31 -44.10 2.68
CA LYS A 453 -1.34 -45.27 3.58
C LYS A 453 -2.08 -44.85 4.85
N ILE A 454 -3.22 -45.47 5.12
CA ILE A 454 -4.10 -45.11 6.25
C ILE A 454 -4.40 -46.40 7.02
N ALA A 455 -4.13 -46.40 8.32
CA ALA A 455 -4.56 -47.47 9.21
C ALA A 455 -5.95 -47.13 9.74
N VAL A 456 -6.92 -48.02 9.54
CA VAL A 456 -8.31 -47.90 10.02
C VAL A 456 -8.52 -48.97 11.06
N GLN A 457 -8.83 -48.57 12.29
CA GLN A 457 -8.91 -49.48 13.43
C GLN A 457 -10.15 -49.20 14.28
N GLY A 458 -10.87 -50.25 14.68
CA GLY A 458 -12.02 -50.18 15.57
C GLY A 458 -13.10 -51.21 15.23
N PRO A 459 -14.05 -51.45 16.15
CA PRO A 459 -15.08 -52.48 15.99
C PRO A 459 -15.96 -52.27 14.76
N ASP A 460 -16.10 -51.04 14.29
CA ASP A 460 -16.90 -50.67 13.13
C ASP A 460 -16.07 -50.44 11.86
N ALA A 461 -14.77 -50.78 11.84
CA ALA A 461 -13.89 -50.51 10.70
C ALA A 461 -14.41 -51.11 9.39
N THR A 462 -14.99 -52.32 9.46
CA THR A 462 -15.61 -52.98 8.30
C THR A 462 -16.83 -52.22 7.79
N GLU A 463 -17.68 -51.74 8.69
CA GLU A 463 -18.88 -50.97 8.32
C GLU A 463 -18.51 -49.61 7.74
N PHE A 464 -17.50 -48.94 8.32
CA PHE A 464 -16.94 -47.72 7.76
C PHE A 464 -16.46 -47.91 6.32
N LEU A 465 -15.69 -48.97 6.05
CA LEU A 465 -15.22 -49.25 4.69
C LEU A 465 -16.36 -49.54 3.71
N ASN A 466 -17.46 -50.19 4.13
CA ASN A 466 -18.64 -50.38 3.28
C ASN A 466 -19.34 -49.07 2.90
N ARG A 467 -19.22 -48.03 3.74
CA ARG A 467 -19.80 -46.71 3.46
C ARG A 467 -18.92 -45.86 2.55
N ILE A 468 -17.60 -46.02 2.67
CA ILE A 468 -16.63 -45.24 1.89
C ILE A 468 -16.41 -45.82 0.50
N TYR A 469 -16.34 -47.14 0.38
CA TYR A 469 -16.13 -47.81 -0.90
C TYR A 469 -17.44 -48.22 -1.56
N THR A 470 -17.44 -48.19 -2.88
CA THR A 470 -18.56 -48.66 -3.72
C THR A 470 -18.83 -50.15 -3.62
N ASN A 471 -17.84 -50.95 -3.22
CA ASN A 471 -17.92 -52.39 -3.12
C ASN A 471 -17.82 -52.87 -1.66
N PRO A 472 -18.49 -53.98 -1.29
CA PRO A 472 -18.54 -54.43 0.09
C PRO A 472 -17.18 -54.96 0.57
N PHE A 473 -16.81 -54.70 1.82
CA PHE A 473 -15.58 -55.18 2.47
C PHE A 473 -15.82 -56.27 3.53
N ALA A 474 -17.05 -56.46 4.01
CA ALA A 474 -17.38 -57.44 5.07
C ALA A 474 -16.98 -58.90 4.77
N LYS A 475 -16.92 -59.29 3.50
CA LYS A 475 -16.54 -60.66 3.07
C LYS A 475 -15.05 -60.81 2.75
N VAL A 476 -14.22 -59.80 2.98
CA VAL A 476 -12.76 -59.93 2.83
C VAL A 476 -12.24 -60.74 4.01
N ALA A 477 -11.60 -61.88 3.75
CA ALA A 477 -10.96 -62.67 4.81
C ALA A 477 -9.74 -61.94 5.38
N ILE A 478 -9.42 -62.19 6.66
CA ILE A 478 -8.18 -61.69 7.28
C ILE A 478 -6.95 -62.16 6.48
N GLY A 479 -5.97 -61.28 6.31
CA GLY A 479 -4.78 -61.51 5.50
C GLY A 479 -5.00 -61.36 4.00
N LYS A 480 -6.20 -60.93 3.56
CA LYS A 480 -6.51 -60.64 2.16
C LYS A 480 -6.66 -59.14 1.91
N THR A 481 -6.53 -58.76 0.64
CA THR A 481 -6.68 -57.39 0.17
C THR A 481 -7.77 -57.31 -0.89
N ARG A 482 -8.42 -56.16 -0.99
CA ARG A 482 -9.44 -55.87 -2.00
C ARG A 482 -9.24 -54.46 -2.54
N TYR A 483 -9.30 -54.35 -3.87
CA TYR A 483 -9.39 -53.06 -4.55
C TYR A 483 -10.79 -52.47 -4.38
N GLY A 484 -10.88 -51.16 -4.18
CA GLY A 484 -12.13 -50.43 -4.10
C GLY A 484 -12.02 -49.05 -4.71
N ILE A 485 -13.18 -48.50 -5.07
CA ILE A 485 -13.33 -47.14 -5.60
C ILE A 485 -14.12 -46.32 -4.59
N MET A 486 -13.60 -45.14 -4.25
CA MET A 486 -14.27 -44.15 -3.41
C MET A 486 -14.95 -43.12 -4.30
N LEU A 487 -16.21 -42.81 -4.02
CA LEU A 487 -16.95 -41.76 -4.71
C LEU A 487 -17.10 -40.56 -3.79
N ARG A 488 -17.30 -39.38 -4.39
CA ARG A 488 -17.89 -38.26 -3.66
C ARG A 488 -19.40 -38.46 -3.55
N ASP A 489 -20.05 -37.60 -2.78
CA ASP A 489 -21.52 -37.59 -2.62
C ASP A 489 -22.29 -37.41 -3.95
N ASP A 490 -21.65 -36.83 -4.98
CA ASP A 490 -22.21 -36.68 -6.32
C ASP A 490 -22.08 -37.95 -7.20
N GLY A 491 -21.52 -39.04 -6.67
CA GLY A 491 -21.34 -40.32 -7.35
C GLY A 491 -20.12 -40.36 -8.30
N ILE A 492 -19.31 -39.31 -8.36
CA ILE A 492 -18.11 -39.28 -9.21
C ILE A 492 -16.90 -39.81 -8.43
N VAL A 493 -16.06 -40.59 -9.11
CA VAL A 493 -14.80 -41.13 -8.56
C VAL A 493 -13.98 -40.01 -7.91
N MET A 494 -13.68 -40.21 -6.62
CA MET A 494 -12.79 -39.36 -5.83
C MET A 494 -11.37 -39.91 -5.83
N ASP A 495 -11.23 -41.20 -5.49
CA ASP A 495 -9.97 -41.92 -5.43
C ASP A 495 -10.21 -43.43 -5.47
N ASP A 496 -9.14 -44.20 -5.51
CA ASP A 496 -9.15 -45.66 -5.52
C ASP A 496 -7.96 -46.22 -4.76
N GLY A 497 -8.02 -47.52 -4.46
CA GLY A 497 -6.89 -48.19 -3.85
C GLY A 497 -7.20 -49.57 -3.34
N THR A 498 -6.22 -50.14 -2.64
CA THR A 498 -6.36 -51.46 -2.02
C THR A 498 -6.45 -51.32 -0.50
N SER A 499 -7.36 -52.07 0.12
CA SER A 499 -7.42 -52.18 1.58
C SER A 499 -7.19 -53.61 2.02
N TRP A 500 -6.22 -53.77 2.90
CA TRP A 500 -5.78 -55.06 3.45
C TRP A 500 -6.45 -55.27 4.79
N ARG A 501 -7.16 -56.38 4.97
CA ARG A 501 -7.77 -56.73 6.26
C ARG A 501 -6.72 -57.43 7.12
N LEU A 502 -6.25 -56.76 8.16
CA LEU A 502 -5.16 -57.24 9.02
C LEU A 502 -5.69 -58.06 10.20
N SER A 503 -6.85 -57.70 10.74
CA SER A 503 -7.56 -58.43 11.78
C SER A 503 -9.08 -58.24 11.63
N GLU A 504 -9.90 -58.64 12.60
CA GLU A 504 -11.35 -58.40 12.56
C GLU A 504 -11.67 -56.91 12.48
N ASP A 505 -10.90 -56.09 13.20
CA ASP A 505 -11.16 -54.67 13.46
C ASP A 505 -10.09 -53.74 12.87
N GLU A 506 -9.15 -54.27 12.07
CA GLU A 506 -8.03 -53.50 11.52
C GLU A 506 -7.90 -53.65 10.01
N TYR A 507 -7.78 -52.51 9.32
CA TYR A 507 -7.50 -52.41 7.90
C TYR A 507 -6.32 -51.49 7.62
N PHE A 508 -5.53 -51.85 6.61
CA PHE A 508 -4.50 -50.99 6.04
C PHE A 508 -4.89 -50.60 4.62
N MET A 509 -5.33 -49.36 4.48
CA MET A 509 -5.80 -48.77 3.24
C MET A 509 -4.65 -48.08 2.50
N THR A 510 -4.65 -48.22 1.19
CA THR A 510 -3.81 -47.46 0.26
C THR A 510 -4.67 -46.53 -0.60
N THR A 511 -4.10 -45.40 -1.01
CA THR A 511 -4.77 -44.41 -1.86
C THR A 511 -3.79 -43.90 -2.91
N SER A 512 -4.27 -43.17 -3.92
CA SER A 512 -3.40 -42.53 -4.89
C SER A 512 -2.44 -41.54 -4.20
N THR A 513 -1.23 -41.37 -4.77
CA THR A 513 -0.17 -40.51 -4.19
C THR A 513 -0.64 -39.08 -3.95
N ALA A 514 -1.41 -38.51 -4.88
CA ALA A 514 -1.82 -37.11 -4.83
C ALA A 514 -3.03 -36.88 -3.89
N GLN A 515 -3.88 -37.89 -3.69
CA GLN A 515 -5.10 -37.75 -2.88
C GLN A 515 -4.93 -38.22 -1.43
N ALA A 516 -3.77 -38.76 -1.04
CA ALA A 516 -3.52 -39.26 0.32
C ALA A 516 -4.01 -38.34 1.45
N ALA A 517 -3.69 -37.04 1.38
CA ALA A 517 -4.12 -36.08 2.39
C ALA A 517 -5.63 -35.79 2.34
N ARG A 518 -6.22 -35.80 1.14
CA ARG A 518 -7.65 -35.54 0.93
C ARG A 518 -8.53 -36.71 1.38
N VAL A 519 -8.07 -37.95 1.19
CA VAL A 519 -8.79 -39.14 1.64
C VAL A 519 -8.73 -39.28 3.17
N MET A 520 -7.64 -38.83 3.79
CA MET A 520 -7.48 -38.86 5.25
C MET A 520 -8.31 -37.78 5.97
N ALA A 521 -8.49 -36.61 5.35
CA ALA A 521 -9.22 -35.47 5.89
C ALA A 521 -10.73 -35.68 5.77
#